data_AF-K8GED8-F1
#
_entry.id   AF-K8GED8-F1
#
_cell.length_a   1.000
_cell.length_b   1.000
_cell.length_c   1.000
_cell.angle_alpha   90.00
_cell.angle_beta   90.00
_cell.angle_gamma   90.00
#
_symmetry.space_group_name_H-M   'P 1'
#
loop_
_entity.id
_entity.type
_entity.pdbx_description
1 polymer ?
#
loop_
_entity_poly.entity_id
_entity_poly.type
_entity_poly.pdbx_seq_one_letter_code
_entity_poly.pdbx_strand_id
1 'polypeptide(L)'
;MNTLERTFIPTDTVPTNLKDWLETHAQQYQLPYLLAHADDGVIWGHFHQGHLCTSDQVLKESPPLRIETLQQCRIFGPSGEILLWKVSDAWKAGLVTNPDAERIEEKQLLLGTHGKIHLSEGFTVLWDGAQGLKHAVPFTQIQLQENQKLAQSLHLVVHHYIDYDEAGVARVALSRLVDFTTDSTARS
;
A
#
# COMPACT_ATOMS: atom_id res chain seq x y z
N MET A 1 -28.10 -7.90 -7.33
CA MET A 1 -27.02 -6.93 -7.02
C MET A 1 -25.72 -7.70 -7.02
N ASN A 2 -24.71 -7.27 -7.76
CA ASN A 2 -23.36 -7.84 -7.63
C ASN A 2 -22.79 -7.29 -6.32
N THR A 3 -22.75 -8.11 -5.27
CA THR A 3 -22.12 -7.71 -4.00
C THR A 3 -20.65 -7.44 -4.27
N LEU A 4 -20.18 -6.26 -3.85
CA LEU A 4 -18.77 -5.90 -3.90
C LEU A 4 -18.03 -6.73 -2.84
N GLU A 5 -17.41 -7.83 -3.26
CA GLU A 5 -16.70 -8.77 -2.37
C GLU A 5 -15.27 -9.02 -2.83
N ARG A 6 -14.45 -9.51 -1.91
CA ARG A 6 -13.09 -9.96 -2.22
C ARG A 6 -13.12 -11.37 -2.78
N THR A 7 -12.54 -11.57 -3.95
CA THR A 7 -12.32 -12.92 -4.49
C THR A 7 -11.23 -13.62 -3.66
N PHE A 8 -11.56 -14.78 -3.09
CA PHE A 8 -10.61 -15.54 -2.27
C PHE A 8 -9.35 -15.92 -3.04
N ILE A 9 -8.20 -15.82 -2.37
CA ILE A 9 -6.91 -16.33 -2.86
C ILE A 9 -6.40 -17.41 -1.89
N PRO A 10 -5.96 -18.59 -2.39
CA PRO A 10 -5.33 -19.63 -1.58
C PRO A 10 -4.08 -19.12 -0.84
N THR A 11 -3.93 -19.54 0.41
CA THR A 11 -2.83 -19.09 1.30
C THR A 11 -1.99 -20.23 1.85
N ASP A 12 -2.12 -21.45 1.29
CA ASP A 12 -1.47 -22.65 1.82
C ASP A 12 0.06 -22.53 1.88
N THR A 13 0.66 -21.78 0.96
CA THR A 13 2.12 -21.57 0.90
C THR A 13 2.61 -20.37 1.69
N VAL A 14 1.72 -19.50 2.17
CA VAL A 14 2.08 -18.26 2.88
C VAL A 14 2.96 -18.51 4.11
N PRO A 15 2.65 -19.49 5.00
CA PRO A 15 3.46 -19.73 6.20
C PRO A 15 4.92 -20.09 5.92
N THR A 16 5.20 -20.74 4.78
CA THR A 16 6.52 -21.25 4.43
C THR A 16 7.22 -20.44 3.34
N ASN A 17 6.47 -19.65 2.56
CA ASN A 17 6.98 -18.94 1.39
C ASN A 17 6.20 -17.65 1.10
N LEU A 18 6.15 -16.74 2.07
CA LEU A 18 5.47 -15.44 1.96
C LEU A 18 5.99 -14.62 0.76
N LYS A 19 7.31 -14.55 0.58
CA LYS A 19 7.93 -13.71 -0.45
C LYS A 19 7.53 -14.16 -1.86
N ASP A 20 7.71 -15.43 -2.19
CA ASP A 20 7.37 -15.93 -3.54
C ASP A 20 5.86 -15.85 -3.78
N TRP A 21 5.04 -16.06 -2.73
CA TRP A 21 3.59 -15.86 -2.83
C TRP A 21 3.27 -14.41 -3.20
N LEU A 22 3.88 -13.43 -2.55
CA LEU A 22 3.68 -12.00 -2.86
C LEU A 22 4.15 -11.64 -4.27
N GLU A 23 5.35 -12.07 -4.66
CA GLU A 23 5.93 -11.80 -5.98
C GLU A 23 5.06 -12.40 -7.11
N THR A 24 4.61 -13.64 -6.94
CA THR A 24 3.75 -14.32 -7.91
C THR A 24 2.44 -13.55 -8.13
N HIS A 25 1.77 -13.16 -7.05
CA HIS A 25 0.48 -12.47 -7.14
C HIS A 25 0.65 -11.02 -7.62
N ALA A 26 1.71 -10.34 -7.20
CA ALA A 26 2.01 -9.00 -7.68
C ALA A 26 2.25 -8.98 -9.19
N GLN A 27 2.98 -9.97 -9.71
CA GLN A 27 3.18 -10.13 -11.14
C GLN A 27 1.88 -10.48 -11.87
N GLN A 28 1.12 -11.45 -11.37
CA GLN A 28 -0.14 -11.89 -11.98
C GLN A 28 -1.16 -10.76 -12.12
N TYR A 29 -1.27 -9.90 -11.10
CA TYR A 29 -2.27 -8.83 -11.05
C TYR A 29 -1.69 -7.43 -11.32
N GLN A 30 -0.41 -7.33 -11.68
CA GLN A 30 0.29 -6.07 -11.98
C GLN A 30 0.19 -5.06 -10.83
N LEU A 31 0.48 -5.52 -9.60
CA LEU A 31 0.41 -4.74 -8.38
C LEU A 31 1.81 -4.25 -7.99
N PRO A 32 2.19 -2.99 -8.26
CA PRO A 32 3.56 -2.53 -8.11
C PRO A 32 3.98 -2.27 -6.66
N TYR A 33 3.04 -2.10 -5.73
CA TYR A 33 3.34 -1.64 -4.37
C TYR A 33 2.96 -2.65 -3.30
N LEU A 34 3.62 -2.53 -2.15
CA LEU A 34 3.36 -3.29 -0.94
C LEU A 34 3.27 -2.35 0.27
N LEU A 35 2.27 -2.59 1.12
CA LEU A 35 2.16 -2.03 2.46
C LEU A 35 1.82 -3.14 3.45
N ALA A 36 2.73 -3.45 4.36
CA ALA A 36 2.53 -4.41 5.43
C ALA A 36 2.54 -3.75 6.80
N HIS A 37 1.72 -4.28 7.70
CA HIS A 37 1.74 -3.97 9.12
C HIS A 37 2.24 -5.19 9.86
N ALA A 38 3.29 -4.99 10.65
CA ALA A 38 3.88 -5.99 11.51
C ALA A 38 3.90 -5.47 12.96
N ASP A 39 4.12 -6.37 13.91
CA ASP A 39 4.21 -6.05 15.34
C ASP A 39 5.26 -4.98 15.66
N ASP A 40 6.31 -4.93 14.85
CA ASP A 40 7.45 -4.03 14.99
C ASP A 40 7.42 -2.82 14.05
N GLY A 41 6.34 -2.64 13.26
CA GLY A 41 6.11 -1.41 12.51
C GLY A 41 5.48 -1.59 11.13
N VAL A 42 5.58 -0.52 10.34
CA VAL A 42 5.06 -0.47 8.97
C VAL A 42 6.19 -0.76 7.99
N ILE A 43 5.90 -1.60 7.00
CA ILE A 43 6.83 -2.02 5.97
C ILE A 43 6.26 -1.59 4.63
N TRP A 44 6.98 -0.72 3.95
CA TRP A 44 6.71 -0.40 2.55
C TRP A 44 7.53 -1.29 1.63
N GLY A 45 7.01 -1.56 0.45
CA GLY A 45 7.76 -2.22 -0.61
C GLY A 45 7.23 -1.91 -2.00
N HIS A 46 7.98 -2.33 -2.99
CA HIS A 46 7.55 -2.37 -4.38
C HIS A 46 8.14 -3.59 -5.08
N PHE A 47 7.61 -3.89 -6.26
CA PHE A 47 8.07 -4.98 -7.09
C PHE A 47 8.87 -4.42 -8.27
N HIS A 48 10.17 -4.71 -8.31
CA HIS A 48 11.05 -4.36 -9.42
C HIS A 48 11.44 -5.63 -10.18
N GLN A 49 11.09 -5.71 -11.46
CA GLN A 49 11.34 -6.90 -12.29
C GLN A 49 10.82 -8.21 -11.68
N GLY A 50 9.67 -8.14 -11.00
CA GLY A 50 9.05 -9.29 -10.32
C GLY A 50 9.63 -9.58 -8.92
N HIS A 51 10.68 -8.89 -8.50
CA HIS A 51 11.28 -9.08 -7.18
C HIS A 51 10.81 -8.03 -6.18
N LEU A 52 10.51 -8.48 -4.96
CA LEU A 52 10.11 -7.64 -3.85
C LEU A 52 11.33 -6.90 -3.26
N CYS A 53 11.23 -5.58 -3.27
CA CYS A 53 12.13 -4.66 -2.59
C CYS A 53 11.40 -3.99 -1.42
N THR A 54 11.99 -4.00 -0.23
CA THR A 54 11.37 -3.50 1.02
C THR A 54 12.14 -2.33 1.61
N SER A 55 11.45 -1.50 2.38
CA SER A 55 11.98 -0.23 2.93
C SER A 55 13.21 -0.38 3.83
N ASP A 56 13.44 -1.54 4.43
CA ASP A 56 14.62 -1.84 5.26
C ASP A 56 15.94 -1.80 4.49
N GLN A 57 15.88 -1.87 3.15
CA GLN A 57 17.05 -1.72 2.26
C GLN A 57 17.60 -0.28 2.24
N VAL A 58 16.76 0.72 2.51
CA VAL A 58 17.14 2.15 2.46
C VAL A 58 17.02 2.86 3.82
N LEU A 59 16.21 2.32 4.73
CA LEU A 59 15.97 2.88 6.06
C LEU A 59 16.14 1.78 7.11
N LYS A 60 17.25 1.82 7.88
CA LYS A 60 17.58 0.78 8.86
C LYS A 60 16.54 0.61 9.97
N GLU A 61 15.80 1.68 10.25
CA GLU A 61 14.73 1.74 11.23
C GLU A 61 13.45 1.02 10.75
N SER A 62 13.30 0.77 9.44
CA SER A 62 12.20 -0.04 8.92
C SER A 62 12.40 -1.52 9.26
N PRO A 63 11.36 -2.22 9.76
CA PRO A 63 11.46 -3.64 10.01
C PRO A 63 11.51 -4.45 8.70
N PRO A 64 12.21 -5.60 8.67
CA PRO A 64 12.19 -6.49 7.51
C PRO A 64 10.88 -7.28 7.48
N LEU A 65 10.45 -7.69 6.29
CA LEU A 65 9.25 -8.50 6.12
C LEU A 65 9.46 -9.93 6.62
N ARG A 66 8.69 -10.31 7.65
CA ARG A 66 8.77 -11.61 8.31
C ARG A 66 7.38 -12.12 8.66
N ILE A 67 7.12 -13.40 8.43
CA ILE A 67 5.78 -13.98 8.65
C ILE A 67 5.39 -14.01 10.13
N GLU A 68 6.39 -14.08 11.02
CA GLU A 68 6.23 -14.20 12.47
C GLU A 68 5.67 -12.93 13.10
N THR A 69 6.02 -11.76 12.56
CA THR A 69 5.55 -10.46 13.05
C THR A 69 4.42 -9.89 12.17
N LEU A 70 4.13 -10.49 11.02
CA LEU A 70 3.15 -9.97 10.06
C LEU A 70 1.72 -10.07 10.63
N GLN A 71 1.01 -8.95 10.60
CA GLN A 71 -0.42 -8.88 10.95
C GLN A 71 -1.30 -8.81 9.69
N GLN A 72 -0.90 -7.97 8.74
CA GLN A 72 -1.54 -7.87 7.43
C GLN A 72 -0.56 -7.35 6.38
N CYS A 73 -0.79 -7.71 5.12
CA CYS A 73 -0.03 -7.24 3.96
C CYS A 73 -1.00 -6.89 2.83
N ARG A 74 -0.81 -5.71 2.25
CA ARG A 74 -1.51 -5.28 1.04
C ARG A 74 -0.52 -5.19 -0.08
N ILE A 75 -0.78 -5.88 -1.19
CA ILE A 75 -0.14 -5.56 -2.47
C ILE A 75 -1.19 -4.87 -3.34
N PHE A 76 -0.84 -3.76 -3.96
CA PHE A 76 -1.82 -2.87 -4.57
C PHE A 76 -1.28 -2.11 -5.76
N GLY A 77 -2.21 -1.59 -6.56
CA GLY A 77 -1.95 -0.81 -7.75
C GLY A 77 -3.23 -0.29 -8.40
N PRO A 78 -3.12 0.41 -9.53
CA PRO A 78 -4.27 0.83 -10.32
C PRO A 78 -5.20 -0.34 -10.70
N SER A 79 -4.64 -1.51 -11.01
CA SER A 79 -5.36 -2.73 -11.41
C SER A 79 -6.15 -3.42 -10.30
N GLY A 80 -5.78 -3.22 -9.03
CA GLY A 80 -6.46 -3.87 -7.91
C GLY A 80 -5.71 -3.83 -6.58
N GLU A 81 -6.17 -4.64 -5.64
CA GLU A 81 -5.51 -4.88 -4.36
C GLU A 81 -5.73 -6.32 -3.91
N ILE A 82 -4.68 -6.96 -3.40
CA ILE A 82 -4.78 -8.16 -2.58
C ILE A 82 -4.48 -7.77 -1.15
N LEU A 83 -5.44 -8.05 -0.26
CA LEU A 83 -5.22 -8.02 1.18
C LEU A 83 -4.95 -9.45 1.64
N LEU A 84 -3.82 -9.66 2.31
CA LEU A 84 -3.48 -10.84 3.10
C LEU A 84 -3.58 -10.45 4.58
N TRP A 85 -4.31 -11.22 5.38
CA TRP A 85 -4.50 -10.92 6.80
C TRP A 85 -4.65 -12.19 7.62
N LYS A 86 -4.34 -12.09 8.90
CA LYS A 86 -4.45 -13.18 9.85
C LYS A 86 -5.84 -13.21 10.50
N VAL A 87 -6.43 -14.39 10.61
CA VAL A 87 -7.66 -14.66 11.39
C VAL A 87 -7.36 -15.79 12.36
N SER A 88 -7.24 -15.47 13.65
CA SER A 88 -6.70 -16.39 14.66
C SER A 88 -5.31 -16.89 14.22
N ASP A 89 -5.15 -18.18 13.93
CA ASP A 89 -3.87 -18.77 13.47
C ASP A 89 -3.83 -19.05 11.96
N ALA A 90 -4.88 -18.71 11.21
CA ALA A 90 -4.96 -18.97 9.77
C ALA A 90 -4.79 -17.68 8.95
N TRP A 91 -4.11 -17.80 7.82
CA TRP A 91 -4.02 -16.74 6.82
C TRP A 91 -5.26 -16.74 5.93
N LYS A 92 -5.71 -15.54 5.56
CA LYS A 92 -6.75 -15.31 4.55
C LYS A 92 -6.25 -14.28 3.56
N ALA A 93 -6.61 -14.46 2.29
CA ALA A 93 -6.31 -13.48 1.25
C ALA A 93 -7.52 -13.24 0.35
N GLY A 94 -7.62 -12.01 -0.15
CA GLY A 94 -8.76 -11.57 -0.93
C GLY A 94 -8.39 -10.45 -1.91
N LEU A 95 -8.67 -10.70 -3.19
CA LEU A 95 -8.47 -9.79 -4.30
C LEU A 95 -9.68 -8.89 -4.53
N VAL A 96 -9.42 -7.63 -4.86
CA VAL A 96 -10.41 -6.69 -5.39
C VAL A 96 -9.91 -6.13 -6.72
N THR A 97 -10.71 -6.29 -7.78
CA THR A 97 -10.43 -5.76 -9.12
C THR A 97 -11.70 -5.13 -9.70
N ASN A 98 -12.08 -3.94 -9.25
CA ASN A 98 -13.35 -3.33 -9.62
C ASN A 98 -13.11 -1.92 -10.19
N PRO A 99 -12.67 -1.77 -11.45
CA PRO A 99 -12.38 -0.46 -12.02
C PRO A 99 -13.64 0.41 -12.23
N ASP A 100 -14.78 -0.23 -12.52
CA ASP A 100 -16.00 0.46 -12.97
C ASP A 100 -17.05 0.67 -11.88
N ALA A 101 -16.81 0.15 -10.67
CA ALA A 101 -17.75 0.31 -9.57
C ALA A 101 -17.77 1.76 -9.06
N GLU A 102 -18.95 2.21 -8.62
CA GLU A 102 -19.14 3.52 -8.00
C GLU A 102 -18.25 3.65 -6.77
N ARG A 103 -17.55 4.78 -6.66
CA ARG A 103 -16.54 5.00 -5.62
C ARG A 103 -16.30 6.47 -5.30
N ILE A 104 -15.75 6.70 -4.12
CA ILE A 104 -15.13 7.95 -3.69
C ILE A 104 -13.62 7.75 -3.67
N GLU A 105 -12.88 8.73 -4.19
CA GLU A 105 -11.42 8.80 -4.06
C GLU A 105 -11.05 9.64 -2.82
N GLU A 106 -10.26 9.06 -1.92
CA GLU A 106 -9.66 9.74 -0.77
C GLU A 106 -8.14 9.80 -0.94
N LYS A 107 -7.55 10.92 -0.57
CA LYS A 107 -6.09 11.13 -0.56
C LYS A 107 -5.61 11.24 0.88
N GLN A 108 -4.90 10.24 1.35
CA GLN A 108 -4.37 10.18 2.71
C GLN A 108 -2.96 10.75 2.77
N LEU A 109 -2.77 11.81 3.55
CA LEU A 109 -1.48 12.46 3.70
C LEU A 109 -0.44 11.50 4.29
N LEU A 110 0.69 11.34 3.59
CA LEU A 110 1.87 10.67 4.12
C LEU A 110 2.74 11.69 4.87
N LEU A 111 3.00 11.41 6.14
CA LEU A 111 3.72 12.33 7.02
C LEU A 111 5.18 12.49 6.60
N GLY A 112 5.60 13.73 6.39
CA GLY A 112 6.97 14.09 6.05
C GLY A 112 7.00 15.42 5.31
N THR A 113 7.78 16.37 5.83
CA THR A 113 7.97 17.69 5.21
C THR A 113 9.27 17.75 4.39
N HIS A 114 10.16 16.78 4.61
CA HIS A 114 11.44 16.65 3.94
C HIS A 114 11.64 15.23 3.41
N GLY A 115 12.50 15.07 2.41
CA GLY A 115 12.70 13.80 1.75
C GLY A 115 14.06 13.64 1.07
N LYS A 116 14.49 12.40 0.92
CA LYS A 116 15.68 12.01 0.17
C LYS A 116 15.31 10.88 -0.78
N ILE A 117 15.52 11.12 -2.07
CA ILE A 117 15.21 10.15 -3.13
C ILE A 117 16.38 9.16 -3.24
N HIS A 118 16.05 7.88 -3.12
CA HIS A 118 16.90 6.71 -3.31
C HIS A 118 16.50 6.03 -4.63
N LEU A 119 16.93 6.64 -5.75
CA LEU A 119 16.42 6.29 -7.08
C LEU A 119 16.78 4.86 -7.50
N SER A 120 17.98 4.38 -7.16
CA SER A 120 18.43 3.01 -7.47
C SER A 120 17.61 1.96 -6.76
N GLU A 121 17.16 2.25 -5.54
CA GLU A 121 16.35 1.35 -4.73
C GLU A 121 14.85 1.60 -4.90
N GLY A 122 14.42 2.63 -5.64
CA GLY A 122 13.00 2.91 -5.90
C GLY A 122 12.23 3.52 -4.72
N PHE A 123 12.91 4.16 -3.76
CA PHE A 123 12.26 4.73 -2.57
C PHE A 123 12.51 6.24 -2.42
N THR A 124 11.64 6.90 -1.68
CA THR A 124 11.92 8.18 -1.04
C THR A 124 11.79 8.03 0.46
N VAL A 125 12.86 8.33 1.19
CA VAL A 125 12.82 8.42 2.66
C VAL A 125 12.26 9.78 3.02
N LEU A 126 11.11 9.81 3.71
CA LEU A 126 10.49 11.05 4.21
C LEU A 126 10.71 11.19 5.72
N TRP A 127 10.78 12.43 6.19
CA TRP A 127 10.85 12.75 7.61
C TRP A 127 10.21 14.10 7.94
N ASP A 128 9.89 14.31 9.21
CA ASP A 128 9.38 15.58 9.72
C ASP A 128 10.15 16.08 10.95
N GLY A 129 10.64 17.33 10.85
CA GLY A 129 11.26 18.09 11.94
C GLY A 129 12.33 17.38 12.76
N ALA A 130 12.59 17.91 13.96
CA ALA A 130 13.55 17.36 14.92
C ALA A 130 13.05 16.07 15.62
N GLN A 131 11.79 15.66 15.42
CA GLN A 131 11.19 14.51 16.10
C GLN A 131 11.49 13.16 15.42
N GLY A 132 12.12 13.15 14.25
CA GLY A 132 12.83 11.97 13.75
C GLY A 132 11.96 10.81 13.28
N LEU A 133 10.63 10.98 13.16
CA LEU A 133 9.79 10.00 12.48
C LEU A 133 10.20 9.94 11.01
N LYS A 134 10.58 8.75 10.57
CA LYS A 134 11.02 8.45 9.20
C LYS A 134 10.24 7.28 8.66
N HIS A 135 9.96 7.31 7.37
CA HIS A 135 9.54 6.12 6.64
C HIS A 135 10.04 6.19 5.19
N ALA A 136 10.21 5.04 4.53
CA ALA A 136 10.64 4.99 3.14
C ALA A 136 9.47 4.56 2.25
N VAL A 137 8.91 5.50 1.48
CA VAL A 137 7.76 5.28 0.61
C VAL A 137 8.25 4.85 -0.77
N PRO A 138 7.62 3.87 -1.44
CA PRO A 138 8.09 3.34 -2.72
C PRO A 138 7.64 4.22 -3.89
N PHE A 139 7.95 5.51 -3.82
CA PHE A 139 7.55 6.51 -4.80
C PHE A 139 8.65 7.56 -4.96
N THR A 140 9.17 7.73 -6.18
CA THR A 140 10.33 8.59 -6.49
C THR A 140 9.98 9.81 -7.32
N GLN A 141 8.73 9.93 -7.79
CA GLN A 141 8.24 11.07 -8.58
C GLN A 141 7.88 12.25 -7.67
N ILE A 142 8.83 12.66 -6.84
CA ILE A 142 8.69 13.73 -5.85
C ILE A 142 9.63 14.88 -6.23
N GLN A 143 9.13 16.10 -6.16
CA GLN A 143 9.96 17.29 -6.33
C GLN A 143 10.45 17.76 -4.96
N LEU A 144 11.77 17.92 -4.85
CA LEU A 144 12.43 18.45 -3.66
C LEU A 144 12.93 19.87 -3.94
N GLN A 145 12.73 20.76 -2.97
CA GLN A 145 13.26 22.11 -2.94
C GLN A 145 14.61 22.13 -2.21
N GLU A 146 15.16 23.34 -2.02
CA GLU A 146 16.33 23.54 -1.17
C GLU A 146 16.15 22.89 0.21
N ASN A 147 17.28 22.45 0.79
CA ASN A 147 17.31 21.75 2.08
C ASN A 147 16.44 20.49 2.14
N GLN A 148 16.20 19.81 1.01
CA GLN A 148 15.47 18.53 0.94
C GLN A 148 13.97 18.65 1.31
N LYS A 149 13.42 19.87 1.32
CA LYS A 149 12.01 20.09 1.61
C LYS A 149 11.13 19.60 0.45
N LEU A 150 10.00 18.97 0.76
CA LEU A 150 9.03 18.56 -0.27
C LEU A 150 8.37 19.81 -0.88
N ALA A 151 8.34 19.87 -2.22
CA ALA A 151 7.61 20.93 -2.93
C ALA A 151 6.08 20.77 -2.78
N GLN A 152 5.60 19.52 -2.68
CA GLN A 152 4.20 19.17 -2.45
C GLN A 152 4.12 17.99 -1.49
N SER A 153 3.05 17.93 -0.70
CA SER A 153 2.77 16.79 0.17
C SER A 153 2.50 15.52 -0.62
N LEU A 154 3.03 14.39 -0.16
CA LEU A 154 2.77 13.08 -0.73
C LEU A 154 1.52 12.47 -0.11
N HIS A 155 0.69 11.83 -0.93
CA HIS A 155 -0.54 11.16 -0.50
C HIS A 155 -0.59 9.72 -1.00
N LEU A 156 -1.23 8.86 -0.22
CA LEU A 156 -1.70 7.55 -0.63
C LEU A 156 -3.15 7.67 -1.13
N VAL A 157 -3.40 7.19 -2.33
CA VAL A 157 -4.74 7.20 -2.95
C VAL A 157 -5.51 5.96 -2.53
N VAL A 158 -6.72 6.17 -2.03
CA VAL A 158 -7.65 5.14 -1.58
C VAL A 158 -8.97 5.27 -2.34
N HIS A 159 -9.49 4.15 -2.82
CA HIS A 159 -10.84 4.09 -3.38
C HIS A 159 -11.80 3.45 -2.37
N HIS A 160 -12.89 4.13 -2.06
CA HIS A 160 -13.99 3.64 -1.24
C HIS A 160 -15.17 3.32 -2.14
N TYR A 161 -15.50 2.05 -2.30
CA TYR A 161 -16.58 1.62 -3.17
C TYR A 161 -17.93 1.66 -2.46
N ILE A 162 -18.94 2.13 -3.17
CA ILE A 162 -20.28 2.36 -2.63
C ILE A 162 -21.19 1.19 -3.00
N ASP A 163 -21.98 0.75 -2.02
CA ASP A 163 -23.10 -0.17 -2.20
C ASP A 163 -24.35 0.43 -1.54
N TYR A 164 -25.53 -0.08 -1.92
CA TYR A 164 -26.81 0.40 -1.45
C TYR A 164 -27.61 -0.74 -0.82
N ASP A 165 -28.22 -0.50 0.33
CA ASP A 165 -29.15 -1.46 0.92
C ASP A 165 -30.52 -1.48 0.20
N GLU A 166 -31.43 -2.33 0.66
CA GLU A 166 -32.78 -2.46 0.09
C GLU A 166 -33.60 -1.15 0.17
N ALA A 167 -33.26 -0.24 1.09
CA ALA A 167 -33.90 1.07 1.24
C ALA A 167 -33.21 2.17 0.42
N GLY A 168 -32.12 1.85 -0.29
CA GLY A 168 -31.33 2.79 -1.09
C GLY A 168 -30.35 3.63 -0.28
N VAL A 169 -30.00 3.24 0.95
CA VAL A 169 -29.00 3.93 1.76
C VAL A 169 -27.60 3.52 1.31
N ALA A 170 -26.79 4.52 0.94
CA ALA A 170 -25.41 4.32 0.52
C ALA A 170 -24.50 3.97 1.72
N ARG A 171 -23.57 3.03 1.51
CA ARG A 171 -22.49 2.68 2.44
C ARG A 171 -21.19 2.39 1.71
N VAL A 172 -20.06 2.54 2.39
CA VAL A 172 -18.78 2.03 1.90
C VAL A 172 -18.76 0.52 2.10
N ALA A 173 -18.82 -0.24 1.00
CA ALA A 173 -18.79 -1.71 1.05
C ALA A 173 -17.37 -2.26 1.22
N LEU A 174 -16.41 -1.63 0.54
CA LEU A 174 -15.00 -1.99 0.64
C LEU A 174 -14.12 -0.80 0.30
N SER A 175 -12.86 -0.87 0.73
CA SER A 175 -11.84 0.11 0.36
C SER A 175 -10.57 -0.59 -0.09
N ARG A 176 -9.87 0.01 -1.05
CA ARG A 176 -8.57 -0.48 -1.53
C ARG A 176 -7.57 0.65 -1.71
N LEU A 177 -6.29 0.32 -1.52
CA LEU A 177 -5.18 1.17 -1.91
C LEU A 177 -5.01 1.16 -3.44
N VAL A 178 -4.54 2.26 -4.00
CA VAL A 178 -4.49 2.47 -5.45
C VAL A 178 -3.10 2.87 -5.92
N ASP A 179 -2.60 4.02 -5.48
CA ASP A 179 -1.35 4.61 -5.96
C ASP A 179 -0.87 5.69 -4.98
N PHE A 180 0.23 6.36 -5.32
CA PHE A 180 0.72 7.56 -4.65
C PHE A 180 0.53 8.79 -5.53
N THR A 181 0.37 9.97 -4.92
CA THR A 181 0.28 11.23 -5.67
C THR A 181 0.80 12.42 -4.87
N THR A 182 1.35 13.39 -5.58
CA THR A 182 1.67 14.73 -5.07
C THR A 182 0.58 15.76 -5.41
N ASP A 183 -0.45 15.36 -6.16
CA ASP A 183 -1.56 16.23 -6.52
C ASP A 183 -2.51 16.41 -5.33
N SER A 184 -2.44 17.59 -4.72
CA SER A 184 -3.27 17.97 -3.58
C SER A 184 -4.72 18.30 -3.94
N THR A 185 -5.21 17.99 -5.15
CA THR A 185 -6.56 18.39 -5.58
C THR A 185 -7.64 17.76 -4.71
N ALA A 186 -8.00 18.46 -3.63
CA ALA A 186 -9.38 18.65 -3.22
C ALA A 186 -9.96 19.63 -4.25
N ARG A 187 -10.73 19.13 -5.23
CA ARG A 187 -11.57 20.04 -6.01
C ARG A 187 -12.66 20.54 -5.05
N SER A 188 -12.49 21.77 -4.58
CA SER A 188 -13.53 22.61 -3.96
C SER A 188 -14.70 22.81 -4.91
#